data_AF-A0AAU9W937-F1
#
_entry.id   AF-A0AAU9W937-F1
#
_cell.length_a   1.000
_cell.length_b   1.000
_cell.length_c   1.000
_cell.angle_alpha   90.00
_cell.angle_beta   90.00
_cell.angle_gamma   90.00
#
_symmetry.space_group_name_H-M   'P 1'
#
loop_
_entity.id
_entity.type
_entity.pdbx_description
1 polymer ?
#
loop_
_entity_poly.entity_id
_entity_poly.type
_entity_poly.pdbx_seq_one_letter_code
_entity_poly.pdbx_strand_id
1 'polypeptide(L)'
;MFGVKDPVLRELHKCVAYKFLCAGCNTCYVGETSRHLSTRVRKHLISDTACHIFSHLHNSPQFRTLNILNQASTTFQLKIKEAIHIQWEKPPLNHQLYHVNLKLSL
;
A
#
# COMPACT_ATOMS: atom_id res chain seq x y z
N MET A 1 25.31 -25.34 -2.55
CA MET A 1 24.25 -24.82 -1.66
C MET A 1 23.19 -24.20 -2.57
N PHE A 2 22.15 -24.95 -2.92
CA PHE A 2 21.16 -24.52 -3.92
C PHE A 2 19.97 -23.88 -3.22
N GLY A 3 19.75 -22.58 -3.44
CA GLY A 3 18.46 -21.96 -3.12
C GLY A 3 17.44 -22.40 -4.17
N VAL A 4 16.68 -23.46 -3.89
CA VAL A 4 15.81 -24.16 -4.87
C VAL A 4 14.43 -23.50 -5.04
N LYS A 5 14.30 -22.18 -4.89
CA LYS A 5 13.04 -21.48 -5.19
C LYS A 5 13.29 -20.15 -5.86
N ASP A 6 12.63 -19.94 -6.98
CA ASP A 6 12.55 -18.64 -7.64
C ASP A 6 12.04 -17.58 -6.63
N PRO A 7 12.61 -16.37 -6.62
CA PRO A 7 12.08 -15.27 -5.83
C PRO A 7 10.61 -15.07 -6.17
N VAL A 8 9.76 -15.04 -5.14
CA VAL A 8 8.33 -14.75 -5.32
C VAL A 8 8.21 -13.38 -5.99
N LEU A 9 7.46 -13.31 -7.10
CA LEU A 9 7.20 -12.05 -7.77
C LEU A 9 6.61 -11.06 -6.76
N ARG A 10 7.09 -9.81 -6.72
CA ARG A 10 6.67 -8.80 -5.72
C ARG A 10 5.15 -8.71 -5.58
N GLU A 11 4.43 -8.84 -6.68
CA GLU A 11 2.97 -8.77 -6.71
C GLU A 11 2.25 -9.96 -6.04
N LEU A 12 2.94 -11.08 -5.84
CA LEU A 12 2.43 -12.26 -5.15
C LEU A 12 2.69 -12.23 -3.64
N HIS A 13 3.42 -11.24 -3.12
CA HIS A 13 3.57 -11.07 -1.68
C HIS A 13 2.23 -10.75 -1.02
N LYS A 14 2.03 -11.31 0.18
CA LYS A 14 0.87 -11.09 1.05
C LYS A 14 1.31 -10.60 2.41
N CYS A 15 0.38 -10.03 3.16
CA CYS A 15 0.64 -9.44 4.47
C CYS A 15 1.76 -8.40 4.38
N VAL A 16 1.55 -7.39 3.52
CA VAL A 16 2.53 -6.35 3.24
C VAL A 16 1.94 -4.96 3.44
N ALA A 17 2.77 -4.06 3.97
CA ALA A 17 2.61 -2.62 3.79
C ALA A 17 3.33 -2.24 2.49
N TYR A 18 2.66 -1.50 1.63
CA TYR A 18 3.16 -1.11 0.31
C TYR A 18 2.97 0.39 0.07
N LYS A 19 3.76 0.90 -0.85
CA LYS A 19 3.68 2.26 -1.36
C LYS A 19 3.52 2.23 -2.87
N PHE A 20 2.65 3.06 -3.42
CA PHE A 20 2.66 3.35 -4.85
C PHE A 20 2.86 4.84 -5.11
N LEU A 21 3.35 5.13 -6.30
CA LEU A 21 3.46 6.48 -6.85
C LEU A 21 2.54 6.58 -8.07
N CYS A 22 1.63 7.56 -8.08
CA CYS A 22 0.78 7.83 -9.23
C CYS A 22 1.61 8.43 -10.38
N ALA A 23 1.49 7.87 -11.59
CA ALA A 23 2.27 8.32 -12.73
C ALA A 23 1.87 9.71 -13.23
N GLY A 24 0.57 10.06 -13.17
CA GLY A 24 0.06 11.31 -13.73
C GLY A 24 0.23 12.55 -12.85
N CYS A 25 0.41 12.38 -11.54
CA CYS A 25 0.53 13.53 -10.62
C CYS A 25 1.67 13.40 -9.59
N ASN A 26 2.48 12.34 -9.65
CA ASN A 26 3.57 12.07 -8.71
C ASN A 26 3.16 12.08 -7.22
N THR A 27 1.86 11.92 -6.92
CA THR A 27 1.40 11.75 -5.53
C THR A 27 1.56 10.30 -5.11
N CYS A 28 1.89 10.10 -3.83
CA CYS A 28 2.08 8.77 -3.27
C CYS A 28 0.93 8.38 -2.34
N TYR A 29 0.76 7.07 -2.22
CA TYR A 29 -0.13 6.42 -1.27
C TYR A 29 0.62 5.31 -0.54
N VAL A 30 0.34 5.16 0.74
CA VAL A 30 0.77 4.03 1.56
C VAL A 30 -0.46 3.25 2.00
N GLY A 31 -0.43 1.93 1.82
CA GLY A 31 -1.52 1.06 2.24
C GLY A 31 -1.03 -0.28 2.77
N GLU A 32 -1.91 -1.01 3.45
CA GLU A 32 -1.69 -2.42 3.80
C GLU A 32 -2.56 -3.39 2.99
N THR A 33 -2.10 -4.63 2.90
CA THR A 33 -2.98 -5.75 2.56
C THR A 33 -2.53 -7.07 3.19
N SER A 34 -3.49 -7.81 3.75
CA SER A 34 -3.34 -9.21 4.14
C SER A 34 -3.47 -10.20 2.97
N ARG A 35 -3.99 -9.73 1.82
CA ARG A 35 -4.13 -10.53 0.58
C ARG A 35 -2.88 -10.40 -0.28
N HIS A 36 -2.83 -11.09 -1.42
CA HIS A 36 -1.79 -10.83 -2.42
C HIS A 36 -1.86 -9.38 -2.88
N LEU A 37 -0.69 -8.75 -3.02
CA LEU A 37 -0.56 -7.36 -3.45
C LEU A 37 -1.24 -7.13 -4.80
N SER A 38 -1.09 -8.04 -5.76
CA SER A 38 -1.76 -8.02 -7.07
C SER A 38 -3.29 -7.89 -6.94
N THR A 39 -3.90 -8.63 -6.02
CA THR A 39 -5.34 -8.57 -5.76
C THR A 39 -5.74 -7.20 -5.21
N ARG A 40 -4.94 -6.60 -4.31
CA ARG A 40 -5.23 -5.27 -3.76
C ARG A 40 -5.08 -4.18 -4.82
N VAL A 41 -4.02 -4.25 -5.62
CA VAL A 41 -3.75 -3.32 -6.73
C VAL A 41 -4.86 -3.39 -7.77
N ARG A 42 -5.30 -4.60 -8.15
CA ARG A 42 -6.41 -4.77 -9.09
C ARG A 42 -7.70 -4.13 -8.59
N LYS A 43 -8.02 -4.23 -7.30
CA LYS A 43 -9.21 -3.59 -6.73
C LYS A 43 -9.16 -2.07 -6.86
N HIS A 44 -8.01 -1.47 -6.58
CA HIS A 44 -7.79 -0.03 -6.76
C HIS A 44 -7.95 0.42 -8.21
N LEU A 45 -7.71 -0.46 -9.19
CA LEU A 45 -7.84 -0.14 -10.60
C LEU A 45 -9.23 -0.42 -11.19
N ILE A 46 -9.94 -1.45 -10.70
CA ILE A 46 -11.09 -2.02 -11.42
C ILE A 46 -12.41 -1.87 -10.66
N SER A 47 -12.42 -1.96 -9.32
CA SER A 47 -13.66 -2.43 -8.66
C SER A 47 -14.04 -1.77 -7.34
N ASP A 48 -13.37 -0.71 -6.89
CA ASP A 48 -13.66 -0.13 -5.57
C ASP A 48 -14.11 1.33 -5.69
N THR A 49 -15.30 1.55 -6.26
CA THR A 49 -15.90 2.88 -6.45
C THR A 49 -16.10 3.69 -5.16
N ALA A 50 -16.12 3.02 -4.00
CA ALA A 50 -16.18 3.67 -2.68
C ALA A 50 -14.79 4.09 -2.16
N CYS A 51 -13.71 3.61 -2.77
CA CYS A 51 -12.35 3.98 -2.39
C CYS A 51 -11.92 5.27 -3.10
N HIS A 52 -11.49 6.26 -2.34
CA HIS A 52 -10.94 7.50 -2.89
C HIS A 52 -9.76 7.25 -3.85
N ILE A 53 -9.00 6.16 -3.62
CA ILE A 53 -7.89 5.78 -4.47
C ILE A 53 -8.36 5.31 -5.84
N PHE A 54 -9.48 4.60 -5.91
CA PHE A 54 -10.06 4.21 -7.19
C PHE A 54 -10.48 5.45 -7.98
N SER A 55 -11.15 6.41 -7.35
CA SER A 55 -11.51 7.69 -8.01
C SER A 55 -10.28 8.44 -8.53
N HIS A 56 -9.21 8.48 -7.72
CA HIS A 56 -7.95 9.08 -8.12
C HIS A 56 -7.31 8.38 -9.32
N LEU A 57 -7.21 7.05 -9.28
CA LEU A 57 -6.59 6.25 -10.33
C LEU A 57 -7.45 6.12 -11.57
N HIS A 58 -8.77 6.24 -11.47
CA HIS A 58 -9.65 6.27 -12.65
C HIS A 58 -9.26 7.42 -13.59
N ASN A 59 -8.90 8.58 -13.04
CA ASN A 59 -8.44 9.73 -13.82
C ASN A 59 -6.96 9.63 -14.24
N SER A 60 -6.19 8.73 -13.64
CA SER A 60 -4.79 8.48 -13.97
C SER A 60 -4.42 7.00 -13.72
N PRO A 61 -4.74 6.09 -14.66
CA PRO A 61 -4.80 4.64 -14.40
C PRO A 61 -3.44 3.94 -14.33
N GLN A 62 -2.38 4.64 -13.93
CA GLN A 62 -1.03 4.09 -13.95
C GLN A 62 -0.27 4.43 -12.67
N PHE A 63 0.31 3.38 -12.10
CA PHE A 63 1.35 3.51 -11.08
C PHE A 63 2.69 3.63 -11.76
N ARG A 64 3.49 4.64 -11.39
CA ARG A 64 4.89 4.72 -11.82
C ARG A 64 5.75 3.65 -11.15
N THR A 65 5.49 3.41 -9.87
CA THR A 65 6.23 2.43 -9.06
C THR A 65 5.32 1.81 -8.00
N LEU A 66 5.53 0.52 -7.72
CA LEU A 66 4.91 -0.21 -6.63
C LEU A 66 6.00 -0.87 -5.76
N ASN A 67 6.11 -0.43 -4.50
CA ASN A 67 7.16 -0.84 -3.58
C ASN A 67 6.57 -1.50 -2.33
N ILE A 68 7.15 -2.63 -1.91
CA ILE A 68 6.86 -3.24 -0.61
C ILE A 68 7.73 -2.54 0.42
N LEU A 69 7.11 -1.93 1.43
CA LEU A 69 7.80 -1.26 2.53
C LEU A 69 8.19 -2.27 3.60
N ASN A 70 7.23 -3.11 4.01
CA ASN A 70 7.46 -4.17 4.99
C ASN A 70 6.49 -5.33 4.79
N GLN A 71 6.92 -6.51 5.26
CA GLN A 71 6.05 -7.66 5.48
C GLN A 71 5.75 -7.82 6.97
N ALA A 72 4.61 -8.40 7.33
CA ALA A 72 4.25 -8.73 8.70
C ALA A 72 3.57 -10.11 8.77
N SER A 73 3.54 -10.69 9.99
CA SER A 73 2.90 -11.99 10.21
C SER A 73 1.43 -11.86 10.63
N THR A 74 1.01 -10.70 11.16
CA THR A 74 -0.36 -10.45 11.61
C THR A 74 -0.94 -9.17 11.04
N THR A 75 -2.27 -9.12 10.92
CA THR A 75 -3.01 -7.91 10.48
C THR A 75 -2.84 -6.75 11.44
N PHE A 76 -2.70 -7.02 12.74
CA PHE A 76 -2.41 -5.99 13.74
C PHE A 76 -1.07 -5.31 13.48
N GLN A 77 -0.01 -6.09 13.25
CA GLN A 77 1.30 -5.56 12.88
C GLN A 77 1.25 -4.78 11.56
N LEU A 78 0.45 -5.22 10.58
CA LEU A 78 0.29 -4.49 9.33
C LEU A 78 -0.26 -3.08 9.55
N LYS A 79 -1.33 -2.96 10.34
CA LYS A 79 -1.93 -1.66 10.65
C LYS A 79 -0.96 -0.73 11.36
N ILE A 80 -0.15 -1.24 12.29
CA ILE A 80 0.90 -0.45 12.95
C ILE A 80 1.95 0.01 11.93
N LYS A 81 2.46 -0.90 11.09
CA LYS A 81 3.47 -0.55 10.08
C LYS A 81 2.96 0.46 9.06
N GLU A 82 1.73 0.30 8.59
CA GLU A 82 1.06 1.26 7.72
C GLU A 82 0.97 2.64 8.39
N ALA A 83 0.47 2.71 9.64
CA ALA A 83 0.36 3.96 10.37
C ALA A 83 1.70 4.67 10.55
N ILE A 84 2.76 3.93 10.89
CA ILE A 84 4.13 4.46 11.01
C ILE A 84 4.61 5.07 9.69
N HIS A 85 4.44 4.34 8.56
CA HIS A 85 4.84 4.85 7.25
C HIS A 85 4.03 6.08 6.81
N ILE A 86 2.73 6.11 7.09
CA ILE A 86 1.89 7.28 6.82
C ILE A 86 2.36 8.47 7.65
N GLN A 87 2.67 8.25 8.93
CA GLN A 87 3.16 9.31 9.82
C GLN A 87 4.52 9.88 9.37
N TRP A 88 5.43 9.01 8.94
CA TRP A 88 6.75 9.40 8.47
C TRP A 88 6.74 10.07 7.11
N GLU A 89 6.02 9.50 6.14
CA GLU A 89 6.05 9.97 4.75
C GLU A 89 5.00 11.05 4.45
N LYS A 90 3.94 11.15 5.26
CA LYS A 90 2.79 12.05 5.05
C LYS A 90 2.24 12.02 3.62
N PRO A 91 1.92 10.83 3.07
CA PRO A 91 1.51 10.68 1.67
C PRO A 91 0.20 11.45 1.39
N PRO A 92 0.15 12.31 0.34
CA PRO A 92 -1.02 13.14 0.04
C PRO A 92 -2.31 12.34 -0.15
N LEU A 93 -2.22 11.14 -0.73
CA LEU A 93 -3.40 10.31 -1.00
C LEU A 93 -3.96 9.63 0.27
N ASN A 94 -3.28 9.72 1.41
CA ASN A 94 -3.76 9.18 2.70
C ASN A 94 -4.48 10.22 3.57
N HIS A 95 -4.50 11.50 3.18
CA HIS A 95 -5.03 12.61 4.00
C HIS A 95 -6.54 12.50 4.30
N GLN A 96 -7.27 11.70 3.53
CA GLN A 96 -8.72 11.55 3.67
C GLN A 96 -9.15 10.35 4.53
N LEU A 97 -8.22 9.49 4.95
CA LEU A 97 -8.55 8.41 5.87
C LEU A 97 -8.65 8.99 7.29
N TYR A 98 -9.76 8.73 7.98
CA TYR A 98 -9.87 8.98 9.42
C TYR A 98 -8.82 8.13 10.14
N HIS A 99 -7.63 8.70 10.36
CA HIS A 99 -6.59 8.06 11.14
C HIS A 99 -6.90 8.22 12.63
N VAL A 100 -6.82 7.13 13.38
CA VAL A 100 -6.63 7.23 14.83
C VAL A 100 -5.30 7.95 15.03
N ASN A 101 -5.34 9.12 15.67
CA ASN A 101 -4.15 9.92 15.90
C ASN A 101 -3.28 9.23 16.96
N LEU A 102 -2.38 8.34 16.51
CA LEU A 102 -1.46 7.63 17.37
C LEU A 102 -0.29 8.58 17.68
N LYS A 103 -0.31 9.18 18.87
CA LYS A 103 0.85 9.87 19.41
C LYS A 103 1.82 8.83 19.99
N LEU A 104 2.99 8.71 19.37
CA LEU A 104 4.14 8.08 20.00
C LEU A 104 4.70 9.07 21.02
N SER A 105 4.36 8.89 22.28
CA SER A 105 5.07 9.55 23.39
C SER A 105 6.35 8.76 23.63
N LEU A 106 7.50 9.38 23.39
CA LEU A 106 8.82 8.89 23.81
C LEU A 106 9.05 9.23 25.28
#